data_AF-A0A354GMS3-F1
#
_entry.id   AF-A0A354GMS3-F1
#
_cell.length_a   1.000
_cell.length_b   1.000
_cell.length_c   1.000
_cell.angle_alpha   90.00
_cell.angle_beta   90.00
_cell.angle_gamma   90.00
#
_symmetry.space_group_name_H-M   'P 1'
#
loop_
_entity.id
_entity.type
_entity.pdbx_description
1 polymer ?
#
loop_
_entity_poly.entity_id
_entity_poly.type
_entity_poly.pdbx_seq_one_letter_code
_entity_poly.pdbx_strand_id
1 'polypeptide(L)'
;MSVADDWRQLPGHLIPEHLDDGFNGASGRGMNVFVHGCGFFQQGPVTATLELLLKAGTVSCGVVAPTARVSLARYQQDLMATRGNWFIDES
;
A
#
# COMPACT_ATOMS: atom_id res chain seq x y z
N MET A 1 -5.60 -0.81 -1.85
CA MET A 1 -4.15 -1.12 -1.72
C MET A 1 -3.71 -0.71 -0.32
N SER A 2 -3.13 -1.60 0.47
CA SER A 2 -2.58 -1.28 1.79
C SER A 2 -1.15 -0.76 1.65
N VAL A 3 -0.76 0.22 2.46
CA VAL A 3 0.60 0.80 2.44
C VAL A 3 1.17 0.85 3.86
N ALA A 4 2.46 0.62 4.00
CA ALA A 4 3.23 0.74 5.25
C ALA A 4 4.63 1.28 4.94
N ASP A 5 5.28 1.88 5.94
CA ASP A 5 6.61 2.50 5.82
C ASP A 5 7.70 1.43 5.82
N ASP A 6 7.45 0.37 6.57
CA ASP A 6 8.11 -0.91 6.54
C ASP A 6 7.05 -1.99 6.35
N TRP A 7 7.22 -2.81 5.32
CA TRP A 7 6.31 -3.90 5.02
C TRP A 7 6.24 -4.94 6.13
N ARG A 8 7.27 -5.03 6.99
CA ARG A 8 7.30 -5.89 8.18
C ARG A 8 6.24 -5.50 9.22
N GLN A 9 5.69 -4.28 9.14
CA GLN A 9 4.56 -3.84 9.98
C GLN A 9 3.20 -4.26 9.43
N LEU A 10 3.13 -4.82 8.22
CA LEU A 10 1.88 -5.32 7.67
C LEU A 10 1.48 -6.66 8.33
N PRO A 11 0.18 -6.95 8.45
CA PRO A 11 -0.27 -8.30 8.73
C PRO A 11 0.35 -9.31 7.76
N GLY A 12 0.84 -10.45 8.25
CA GLY A 12 1.58 -11.42 7.44
C GLY A 12 0.89 -11.89 6.15
N HIS A 13 -0.45 -11.97 6.14
CA HIS A 13 -1.22 -12.28 4.92
C HIS A 13 -1.17 -11.21 3.82
N LEU A 14 -0.61 -10.04 4.11
CA LEU A 14 -0.37 -8.95 3.15
C LEU A 14 1.12 -8.84 2.76
N ILE A 15 1.99 -9.65 3.38
CA ILE A 15 3.41 -9.72 3.06
C ILE A 15 3.63 -10.86 2.06
N PRO A 16 4.32 -10.63 0.93
CA PRO A 16 4.65 -11.69 -0.03
C PRO A 16 5.38 -12.87 0.62
N GLU A 17 5.00 -14.11 0.30
CA GLU A 17 5.57 -15.33 0.90
C GLU A 17 7.12 -15.39 0.81
N HIS A 18 7.71 -14.83 -0.25
CA HIS A 18 9.17 -14.83 -0.45
C HIS A 18 9.93 -13.84 0.45
N LEU A 19 9.22 -12.94 1.13
CA LEU A 19 9.78 -12.02 2.12
C LEU A 19 9.64 -12.56 3.55
N ASP A 20 9.22 -13.80 3.74
CA ASP A 20 9.19 -14.41 5.07
C ASP A 20 10.61 -14.50 5.65
N ASP A 21 10.81 -13.87 6.81
CA ASP A 21 12.05 -13.96 7.60
C ASP A 21 11.92 -14.94 8.78
N GLY A 22 10.79 -15.65 8.87
CA GLY A 22 10.47 -16.58 9.95
C GLY A 22 9.83 -15.92 11.18
N PHE A 23 9.75 -14.57 11.22
CA PHE A 23 9.14 -13.81 12.30
C PHE A 23 7.89 -13.04 11.86
N ASN A 24 7.85 -12.58 10.61
CA ASN A 24 6.77 -11.73 10.10
C ASN A 24 5.51 -12.49 9.66
N GLY A 25 5.59 -13.82 9.47
CA GLY A 25 4.45 -14.67 9.12
C GLY A 25 3.91 -14.42 7.70
N ALA A 26 4.78 -14.10 6.74
CA ALA A 26 4.40 -13.80 5.38
C ALA A 26 3.65 -14.96 4.70
N SER A 27 2.48 -14.66 4.15
CA SER A 27 1.60 -15.65 3.51
C SER A 27 0.84 -15.11 2.29
N GLY A 28 1.23 -13.92 1.80
CA GLY A 28 0.62 -13.27 0.65
C GLY A 28 1.10 -13.85 -0.68
N ARG A 29 0.18 -14.42 -1.48
CA ARG A 29 0.50 -15.01 -2.80
C ARG A 29 0.33 -14.01 -3.94
N GLY A 30 1.34 -13.91 -4.79
CA GLY A 30 1.29 -13.06 -6.00
C GLY A 30 1.14 -11.58 -5.67
N MET A 31 1.64 -11.15 -4.51
CA MET A 31 1.61 -9.78 -4.02
C MET A 31 2.98 -9.15 -4.18
N ASN A 32 3.02 -7.83 -4.32
CA ASN A 32 4.24 -7.05 -4.26
C ASN A 32 4.07 -5.97 -3.20
N VAL A 33 5.15 -5.65 -2.51
CA VAL A 33 5.23 -4.50 -1.62
C VAL A 33 5.69 -3.29 -2.44
N PHE A 34 5.09 -2.13 -2.18
CA PHE A 34 5.42 -0.90 -2.89
C PHE A 34 5.62 0.25 -1.92
N VAL A 35 6.60 1.10 -2.20
CA VAL A 35 6.90 2.35 -1.50
C VAL A 35 6.64 3.55 -2.43
N HIS A 36 6.16 4.65 -1.86
CA HIS A 36 5.88 5.89 -2.60
C HIS A 36 6.45 7.09 -1.84
N GLY A 37 7.45 7.74 -2.45
CA GLY A 37 8.21 8.83 -1.82
C GLY A 37 9.25 8.34 -0.82
N CYS A 38 9.84 9.28 -0.07
CA CYS A 38 10.95 9.03 0.87
C CYS A 38 10.68 9.59 2.28
N GLY A 39 9.42 9.85 2.64
CA GLY A 39 9.04 10.51 3.89
C GLY A 39 7.85 9.85 4.59
N PHE A 40 7.48 10.37 5.76
CA PHE A 40 6.31 9.90 6.50
C PHE A 40 5.03 9.96 5.65
N PHE A 41 4.12 9.01 5.86
CA PHE A 41 2.82 9.08 5.19
C PHE A 41 2.04 10.29 5.69
N GLN A 42 1.56 11.08 4.72
CA GLN A 42 0.63 12.15 4.98
C GLN A 42 -0.76 11.74 4.48
N GLN A 43 -1.76 11.84 5.35
CA GLN A 43 -3.14 11.64 4.95
C GLN A 43 -3.54 12.71 3.91
N GLY A 44 -4.21 12.30 2.84
CA GLY A 44 -4.66 13.22 1.79
C GLY A 44 -4.55 12.67 0.37
N PRO A 45 -4.72 13.52 -0.65
CA PRO A 45 -4.80 13.10 -2.05
C PRO A 45 -3.46 12.54 -2.55
N VAL A 46 -3.50 11.31 -3.08
CA VAL A 46 -2.41 10.69 -3.87
C VAL A 46 -2.57 11.08 -5.35
N THR A 47 -3.83 11.17 -5.81
CA THR A 47 -4.21 11.73 -7.11
C THR A 47 -5.53 12.49 -6.96
N ALA A 48 -6.09 13.00 -8.07
CA ALA A 48 -7.42 13.60 -8.06
C ALA A 48 -8.55 12.61 -7.65
N THR A 49 -8.34 11.29 -7.81
CA THR A 49 -9.36 10.27 -7.55
C THR A 49 -9.00 9.30 -6.43
N LEU A 50 -7.77 9.35 -5.92
CA LEU A 50 -7.25 8.48 -4.87
C LEU A 50 -6.71 9.30 -3.71
N GLU A 51 -6.99 8.85 -2.50
CA GLU A 51 -6.44 9.40 -1.27
C GLU A 51 -5.80 8.31 -0.42
N LEU A 52 -4.79 8.70 0.36
CA LEU A 52 -4.21 7.88 1.40
C LEU A 52 -4.94 8.16 2.71
N LEU A 53 -5.55 7.12 3.26
CA LEU A 53 -6.16 7.13 4.58
C LEU A 53 -5.24 6.41 5.56
N LEU A 54 -4.72 7.11 6.57
CA LEU A 54 -3.93 6.48 7.63
C LEU A 54 -4.80 5.54 8.46
N LYS A 55 -4.22 4.44 8.95
CA LYS A 55 -4.89 3.62 9.95
C LYS A 55 -4.91 4.37 11.29
N ALA A 56 -5.92 4.09 12.12
CA ALA A 56 -6.07 4.76 13.40
C ALA A 56 -4.84 4.52 14.30
N GLY A 57 -4.27 5.60 14.83
CA GLY A 57 -3.14 5.54 15.78
C GLY A 57 -1.76 5.35 15.15
N THR A 58 -1.61 5.49 13.83
CA THR A 58 -0.33 5.29 13.13
C THR A 58 -0.14 6.31 12.01
N VAL A 59 1.09 6.80 11.88
CA VAL A 59 1.57 7.61 10.75
C VAL A 59 2.40 6.79 9.76
N SER A 60 2.54 5.49 10.05
CA SER A 60 3.41 4.55 9.35
C SER A 60 2.64 3.58 8.46
N CYS A 61 1.30 3.55 8.52
CA CYS A 61 0.52 2.72 7.60
C CYS A 61 -0.87 3.26 7.30
N GLY A 62 -1.41 2.84 6.16
CA GLY A 62 -2.68 3.33 5.65
C GLY A 62 -3.25 2.48 4.52
N VAL A 63 -4.28 3.01 3.88
CA VAL A 63 -4.94 2.41 2.72
C VAL A 63 -5.15 3.49 1.67
N VAL A 64 -4.75 3.19 0.43
CA VAL A 64 -5.13 4.02 -0.73
C VAL A 64 -6.55 3.66 -1.15
N ALA A 65 -7.46 4.60 -0.98
CA ALA A 65 -8.89 4.48 -1.25
C ALA A 65 -9.34 5.51 -2.29
N PRO A 66 -10.43 5.25 -3.03
CA PRO A 66 -10.99 6.25 -3.92
C PRO A 66 -11.68 7.36 -3.10
N THR A 67 -11.51 8.62 -3.54
CA THR A 67 -12.11 9.81 -2.88
C THR A 67 -13.64 9.86 -3.00
N ALA A 68 -14.21 9.04 -3.89
CA ALA A 68 -15.64 8.88 -4.09
C ALA A 68 -15.98 7.41 -4.43
N ARG A 69 -17.27 7.05 -4.40
CA ARG A 69 -17.71 5.73 -4.87
C ARG A 69 -17.48 5.61 -6.37
N VAL A 70 -16.65 4.65 -6.77
CA VAL A 70 -16.34 4.33 -8.17
C VAL A 70 -16.50 2.83 -8.41
N SER A 71 -16.59 2.42 -9.68
CA SER A 71 -16.57 1.01 -10.04
C SER A 71 -15.22 0.37 -9.72
N LEU A 72 -15.20 -0.95 -9.46
CA LEU A 72 -13.95 -1.68 -9.22
C LEU A 72 -12.97 -1.54 -10.39
N ALA A 73 -13.47 -1.63 -11.63
CA ALA A 73 -12.65 -1.45 -12.82
C ALA A 73 -11.99 -0.07 -12.86
N ARG A 74 -12.74 0.99 -12.50
CA ARG A 74 -12.19 2.34 -12.45
C ARG A 74 -11.13 2.48 -11.36
N TYR A 75 -11.39 1.94 -10.18
CA TYR A 75 -10.42 1.93 -9.08
C TYR A 75 -9.12 1.21 -9.46
N GLN A 76 -9.20 0.06 -10.12
CA GLN A 76 -8.03 -0.68 -10.61
C GLN A 76 -7.26 0.12 -11.68
N GLN A 77 -7.96 0.79 -12.58
CA GLN A 77 -7.35 1.63 -13.61
C GLN A 77 -6.64 2.85 -13.01
N ASP A 78 -7.25 3.51 -12.02
CA ASP A 78 -6.65 4.63 -11.31
C ASP A 78 -5.42 4.20 -10.50
N LEU A 79 -5.48 3.03 -9.83
CA LEU A 79 -4.32 2.45 -9.17
C LEU A 79 -3.18 2.15 -10.17
N MET A 80 -3.51 1.56 -11.32
CA MET A 80 -2.52 1.30 -12.38
C MET A 80 -1.88 2.59 -12.90
N ALA A 81 -2.64 3.67 -13.04
CA ALA A 81 -2.12 4.97 -13.46
C ALA A 81 -1.09 5.55 -12.47
N THR A 82 -1.20 5.20 -11.18
CA THR A 82 -0.20 5.61 -10.18
C THR A 82 1.08 4.78 -10.21
N ARG A 83 1.11 3.63 -10.89
CA ARG A 83 2.19 2.62 -10.81
C ARG A 83 3.59 3.19 -11.08
N GLY A 84 3.73 4.20 -11.94
CA GLY A 84 5.01 4.85 -12.21
C GLY A 84 5.60 5.63 -11.02
N ASN A 85 4.78 5.92 -10.01
CA ASN A 85 5.18 6.64 -8.79
C ASN A 85 5.51 5.69 -7.63
N TRP A 86 5.29 4.39 -7.80
CA TRP A 86 5.52 3.38 -6.78
C TRP A 86 6.76 2.55 -7.14
N PHE A 87 7.68 2.44 -6.21
CA PHE A 87 8.83 1.56 -6.32
C PHE A 87 8.53 0.28 -5.57
N ILE A 88 8.85 -0.87 -6.16
CA ILE A 88 8.83 -2.13 -5.42
C ILE A 88 9.96 -2.04 -4.39
N ASP A 89 9.62 -2.24 -3.12
CA ASP A 89 10.59 -2.31 -2.04
C ASP A 89 10.48 -3.68 -1.37
N GLU A 90 11.54 -4.47 -1.54
CA GLU A 90 11.70 -5.81 -0.98
C GLU A 90 12.91 -5.88 -0.02
N SER A 91 13.42 -4.71 0.40
CA SER A 91 14.60 -4.61 1.28
C SER A 91 14.29 -4.77 2.78
#